data_AF-A0A0L7T6F1-F1
#
_entry.id   AF-A0A0L7T6F1-F1
#
_cell.length_a   1.000
_cell.length_b   1.000
_cell.length_c   1.000
_cell.angle_alpha   90.00
_cell.angle_beta   90.00
_cell.angle_gamma   90.00
#
_symmetry.space_group_name_H-M   'P 1'
#
loop_
_entity.id
_entity.type
_entity.pdbx_description
1 polymer ?
#
loop_
_entity_poly.entity_id
_entity_poly.type
_entity_poly.pdbx_seq_one_letter_code
_entity_poly.pdbx_strand_id
1 'polypeptide(L)' 'MDFLRIVIAILLPPLGVFMQVGFGGAFWLNILLTLCGYIPGIVHAVWVIARR' A
#
# COMPACT_ATOMS: atom_id res chain seq x y z
N MET A 1 11.42 -7.32 -9.51
CA MET A 1 11.48 -6.12 -8.64
C MET A 1 10.29 -6.09 -7.68
N ASP A 2 9.72 -7.27 -7.38
CA ASP A 2 8.36 -7.39 -6.86
C ASP A 2 8.39 -7.95 -5.44
N PHE A 3 9.38 -8.80 -5.14
CA PHE A 3 9.59 -9.35 -3.79
C PHE A 3 9.85 -8.26 -2.75
N LEU A 4 10.75 -7.30 -3.05
CA LEU A 4 11.06 -6.21 -2.13
C LEU A 4 9.84 -5.29 -1.90
N ARG A 5 9.01 -5.07 -2.93
CA ARG A 5 7.77 -4.26 -2.82
C ARG A 5 6.71 -4.98 -2.00
N ILE A 6 6.60 -6.30 -2.14
CA ILE A 6 5.68 -7.13 -1.34
C ILE A 6 6.11 -7.12 0.14
N VAL A 7 7.40 -7.29 0.43
CA VAL A 7 7.93 -7.22 1.80
C VAL A 7 7.69 -5.83 2.41
N ILE A 8 7.97 -4.76 1.67
CA ILE A 8 7.73 -3.39 2.11
C ILE A 8 6.23 -3.11 2.28
N ALA A 9 5.36 -3.62 1.42
CA ALA A 9 3.90 -3.44 1.54
C ALA A 9 3.29 -4.17 2.74
N ILE A 10 3.91 -5.25 3.21
CA ILE A 10 3.48 -5.98 4.40
C ILE A 10 4.00 -5.33 5.69
N LEU A 11 5.21 -4.76 5.67
CA LEU A 11 5.81 -4.09 6.82
C LEU A 11 5.32 -2.63 6.97
N LEU A 12 5.16 -1.95 5.84
CA LEU A 12 4.82 -0.54 5.69
C LEU A 12 3.93 -0.38 4.44
N PRO A 13 2.65 -0.77 4.53
CA PRO A 13 1.68 -0.66 3.44
C PRO A 13 1.64 0.70 2.71
N PRO A 14 1.68 1.87 3.38
CA PRO A 14 1.67 3.15 2.68
C PRO A 14 2.92 3.36 1.83
N LEU A 15 4.05 2.77 2.21
CA LEU A 15 5.34 2.93 1.54
C LEU A 15 5.40 2.06 0.26
N GLY A 16 4.82 0.86 0.30
CA GLY A 16 4.61 0.03 -0.89
C GLY A 16 3.68 0.71 -1.91
N VAL A 17 2.56 1.28 -1.45
CA VAL A 17 1.63 2.03 -2.30
C VAL A 17 2.29 3.29 -2.84
N PHE A 18 3.02 4.04 -2.02
CA PHE A 18 3.75 5.23 -2.44
C PHE A 18 4.72 4.94 -3.60
N MET A 19 5.46 3.84 -3.53
CA MET A 19 6.36 3.43 -4.62
C MET A 19 5.62 2.98 -5.89
N GLN A 20 4.33 2.63 -5.81
CA GLN A 20 3.52 2.20 -6.95
C GLN A 20 2.78 3.36 -7.63
N VAL A 21 2.20 4.27 -6.85
CA VAL A 21 1.31 5.35 -7.32
C VAL A 21 1.81 6.77 -7.00
N GLY A 22 2.88 6.93 -6.22
CA GLY A 22 3.40 8.22 -5.78
C GLY A 22 2.49 8.92 -4.75
N PHE A 23 2.52 10.25 -4.73
CA PHE A 23 1.65 11.12 -3.90
C PHE A 23 0.21 11.23 -4.47
N GLY A 24 -0.38 10.11 -4.89
CA GLY A 24 -1.74 10.07 -5.43
C GLY A 24 -2.81 9.86 -4.36
N GLY A 25 -4.09 9.99 -4.75
CA GLY A 25 -5.23 9.75 -3.86
C GLY A 25 -5.24 8.34 -3.23
N ALA A 26 -4.70 7.33 -3.90
CA ALA A 26 -4.56 5.98 -3.36
C ALA A 26 -3.55 5.88 -2.20
N PHE A 27 -2.52 6.72 -2.15
CA PHE A 27 -1.58 6.78 -1.01
C PHE A 27 -2.28 7.32 0.25
N TRP A 28 -3.02 8.41 0.11
CA TRP A 28 -3.80 8.98 1.20
C TRP A 28 -4.91 8.05 1.68
N LEU A 29 -5.59 7.36 0.75
CA LEU A 29 -6.58 6.34 1.11
C LEU A 29 -5.92 5.19 1.89
N ASN A 30 -4.72 4.74 1.49
CA ASN A 30 -4.01 3.68 2.18
C ASN A 30 -3.61 4.08 3.60
N ILE A 31 -3.16 5.32 3.81
CA ILE A 31 -2.89 5.90 5.14
C ILE A 31 -4.15 5.92 6.00
N LEU A 32 -5.27 6.37 5.44
CA LEU A 32 -6.53 6.46 6.18
C LEU A 32 -7.07 5.06 6.53
N LEU A 33 -6.95 4.11 5.61
CA LEU A 33 -7.29 2.70 5.83
C LEU A 33 -6.39 2.08 6.91
N THR A 34 -5.07 2.31 6.89
CA THR A 34 -4.15 1.81 7.92
C THR A 34 -4.45 2.42 9.30
N LEU A 35 -4.88 3.67 9.36
CA LEU A 35 -5.30 4.33 10.61
C LEU A 35 -6.62 3.75 11.16
N CYS A 36 -7.59 3.44 10.28
CA CYS A 36 -8.85 2.80 10.67
C CYS A 36 -8.69 1.30 10.96
N GLY A 37 -7.65 0.66 10.45
CA GLY A 37 -7.32 -0.74 10.71
C GLY A 37 -6.15 -1.21 9.85
N TYR A 38 -5.21 -1.93 10.45
CA TYR A 38 -4.03 -2.40 9.72
C TYR A 38 -4.37 -3.33 8.54
N ILE A 39 -5.36 -4.21 8.74
CA ILE A 39 -5.80 -5.20 7.74
C ILE A 39 -6.32 -4.55 6.44
N PRO A 40 -7.28 -3.60 6.46
CA PRO A 40 -7.76 -2.97 5.23
C PRO A 40 -6.66 -2.17 4.50
N GLY A 41 -5.69 -1.62 5.24
CA GLY A 41 -4.50 -1.00 4.66
C GLY A 41 -3.64 -1.97 3.85
N ILE A 42 -3.40 -3.18 4.36
CA ILE A 42 -2.65 -4.22 3.63
C ILE A 42 -3.42 -4.68 2.39
N VAL A 43 -4.72 -4.96 2.51
CA VAL A 43 -5.55 -5.41 1.38
C VAL A 43 -5.55 -4.38 0.26
N HIS A 44 -5.72 -3.10 0.59
CA HIS A 44 -5.65 -2.03 -0.40
C HIS A 44 -4.26 -1.92 -1.03
N ALA A 45 -3.19 -2.04 -0.22
CA ALA A 45 -1.82 -1.99 -0.74
C ALA A 45 -1.54 -3.11 -1.73
N VAL A 46 -1.87 -4.35 -1.38
CA VAL A 46 -1.73 -5.52 -2.26
C VAL A 46 -2.57 -5.37 -3.52
N TRP A 47 -3.81 -4.88 -3.41
CA TRP A 47 -4.66 -4.66 -4.56
C TRP A 47 -4.11 -3.58 -5.51
N VAL A 48 -3.57 -2.49 -4.99
CA VAL A 48 -2.91 -1.45 -5.81
C VAL A 48 -1.66 -1.99 -6.50
N ILE A 49 -0.90 -2.85 -5.82
CA ILE A 49 0.29 -3.49 -6.37
C ILE A 49 -0.08 -4.52 -7.45
N ALA A 50 -1.12 -5.32 -7.23
CA ALA A 50 -1.55 -6.34 -8.18
C ALA A 50 -2.29 -5.77 -9.40
N ARG A 51 -2.95 -4.62 -9.27
CA ARG A 51 -3.72 -3.98 -10.36
C ARG A 51 -2.85 -3.18 -11.34
N ARG A 52 -1.55 -2.98 -11.05
CA ARG A 52 -0.67 -2.11 -11.82
C ARG A 52 0.62 -2.83 -12.18
#